data_AF-A0A6C1QEM1-F1
#
_entry.id   AF-A0A6C1QEM1-F1
#
_cell.length_a   1.000
_cell.length_b   1.000
_cell.length_c   1.000
_cell.angle_alpha   90.00
_cell.angle_beta   90.00
_cell.angle_gamma   90.00
#
_symmetry.space_group_name_H-M   'P 1'
#
loop_
_entity.id
_entity.type
_entity.pdbx_description
1 polymer ?
#
loop_
_entity_poly.entity_id
_entity_poly.type
_entity_poly.pdbx_seq_one_letter_code
_entity_poly.pdbx_strand_id
1 'polypeptide(L)'
;MMEVIALAGVVLSQASKLKENETVGKAVEGVIKWIGSALGKPSAREKLQQIEANQQVEDNVNSIKANLEFVLEDNQALQSQLAAKLEELQNLMQKEGIPMPSKTNTMNITGNENIGFQDINAQGNINITR
;
A
#
# COMPACT_ATOMS: atom_id res chain seq x y z
N MET A 1 -9.41 -4.95 9.49
CA MET A 1 -9.96 -4.05 8.45
C MET A 1 -9.00 -2.89 8.14
N MET A 2 -8.72 -2.01 9.11
CA MET A 2 -7.86 -0.83 8.91
C MET A 2 -6.43 -1.17 8.44
N GLU A 3 -5.88 -2.31 8.87
CA GLU A 3 -4.57 -2.79 8.42
C GLU A 3 -4.55 -3.25 6.96
N VAL A 4 -5.60 -3.95 6.51
CA VAL A 4 -5.73 -4.45 5.12
C VAL A 4 -5.83 -3.28 4.14
N ILE A 5 -6.63 -2.27 4.48
CA ILE A 5 -6.79 -1.06 3.66
C ILE A 5 -5.49 -0.24 3.64
N ALA A 6 -4.81 -0.13 4.78
CA ALA A 6 -3.52 0.56 4.84
C ALA A 6 -2.47 -0.14 3.98
N LEU A 7 -2.41 -1.47 4.02
CA LEU A 7 -1.49 -2.27 3.22
C LEU A 7 -1.80 -2.14 1.72
N ALA A 8 -3.07 -2.19 1.33
CA ALA A 8 -3.50 -1.93 -0.05
C ALA A 8 -3.04 -0.53 -0.52
N GLY A 9 -3.20 0.49 0.33
CA GLY A 9 -2.73 1.84 0.04
C GLY A 9 -1.22 1.92 -0.17
N VAL A 10 -0.44 1.21 0.64
CA VAL A 10 1.01 1.14 0.51
C VAL A 10 1.41 0.44 -0.80
N VAL A 11 0.78 -0.69 -1.14
CA VAL A 11 0.99 -1.39 -2.42
C VAL A 11 0.69 -0.47 -3.60
N LEU A 12 -0.43 0.26 -3.56
CA LEU A 12 -0.77 1.23 -4.61
C LEU A 12 0.26 2.36 -4.71
N SER A 13 0.71 2.91 -3.59
CA SER A 13 1.71 3.98 -3.58
C SER A 13 3.05 3.57 -4.18
N GLN A 14 3.36 2.27 -4.15
CA GLN A 14 4.61 1.71 -4.67
C GLN A 14 4.39 0.85 -5.92
N ALA A 15 3.21 0.89 -6.52
CA ALA A 15 2.84 0.03 -7.65
C ALA A 15 3.83 0.15 -8.81
N SER A 16 4.23 1.37 -9.16
CA SER A 16 5.21 1.62 -10.23
C SER A 16 6.55 0.93 -9.98
N LYS A 17 7.04 0.95 -8.73
CA LYS A 17 8.30 0.29 -8.33
C LYS A 17 8.16 -1.22 -8.26
N LEU A 18 7.06 -1.72 -7.71
CA LEU A 18 6.80 -3.16 -7.61
C LEU A 18 6.63 -3.83 -8.98
N LYS A 19 6.20 -3.06 -9.99
CA LYS A 19 6.11 -3.51 -11.38
C LYS A 19 7.46 -3.70 -12.09
N GLU A 20 8.57 -3.27 -11.50
CA GLU A 20 9.91 -3.51 -12.06
C GLU A 20 10.29 -5.01 -12.05
N ASN A 21 9.72 -5.80 -11.15
CA ASN A 21 9.82 -7.27 -11.17
C ASN A 21 8.61 -7.85 -11.91
N GLU A 22 8.83 -8.69 -12.92
CA GLU A 22 7.76 -9.22 -13.78
C GLU A 22 6.71 -10.03 -13.00
N THR A 23 7.16 -10.87 -12.07
CA THR A 23 6.28 -11.75 -11.29
C THR A 23 5.45 -10.94 -10.30
N VAL A 24 6.11 -10.04 -9.55
CA VAL A 24 5.46 -9.17 -8.56
C VAL A 24 4.57 -8.13 -9.24
N GLY A 25 4.98 -7.60 -10.38
CA GLY A 25 4.20 -6.69 -11.20
C GLY A 25 2.85 -7.29 -11.61
N LYS A 26 2.82 -8.54 -12.07
CA LYS A 26 1.56 -9.24 -12.41
C LYS A 26 0.65 -9.40 -11.18
N ALA A 27 1.22 -9.69 -10.02
CA ALA A 27 0.44 -9.78 -8.78
C ALA A 27 -0.14 -8.42 -8.35
N VAL A 28 0.65 -7.35 -8.44
CA VAL A 28 0.20 -5.98 -8.18
C VAL A 28 -0.91 -5.56 -9.13
N GLU A 29 -0.79 -5.86 -10.42
CA GLU A 29 -1.88 -5.62 -11.40
C GLU A 29 -3.14 -6.38 -11.03
N GLY A 30 -3.00 -7.62 -10.53
CA GLY A 30 -4.12 -8.40 -9.99
C GLY A 30 -4.83 -7.71 -8.82
N VAL A 31 -4.06 -7.11 -7.90
CA VAL A 31 -4.61 -6.31 -6.78
C VAL A 31 -5.32 -5.07 -7.31
N ILE A 32 -4.68 -4.30 -8.19
CA ILE A 32 -5.23 -3.07 -8.78
C ILE A 32 -6.55 -3.36 -9.52
N LYS A 33 -6.57 -4.39 -10.37
CA LYS A 33 -7.76 -4.80 -11.12
C LYS A 33 -8.89 -5.25 -10.20
N TRP A 34 -8.55 -5.97 -9.12
CA TRP A 34 -9.54 -6.37 -8.12
C TRP A 34 -10.13 -5.13 -7.43
N ILE A 35 -9.30 -4.19 -6.97
CA ILE A 35 -9.77 -2.93 -6.35
C ILE A 35 -10.68 -2.16 -7.31
N GLY A 36 -10.28 -2.00 -8.57
CA GLY A 36 -11.10 -1.34 -9.59
C GLY A 36 -12.42 -2.05 -9.90
N SER A 37 -12.50 -3.36 -9.65
CA SER A 37 -13.72 -4.16 -9.79
C SER A 37 -14.61 -4.04 -8.55
N ALA A 38 -14.03 -4.16 -7.36
CA ALA A 38 -14.72 -4.02 -6.08
C ALA A 38 -15.33 -2.61 -5.91
N LEU A 39 -14.63 -1.57 -6.34
CA LEU A 39 -15.13 -0.20 -6.27
C LEU A 39 -16.20 0.11 -7.31
N GLY A 40 -16.20 -0.59 -8.46
CA GLY A 40 -17.24 -0.50 -9.50
C GLY A 40 -17.42 0.85 -10.20
N LYS A 41 -16.72 1.92 -9.76
CA LYS A 41 -16.86 3.28 -10.27
C LYS A 41 -15.85 3.58 -11.38
N PRO A 42 -16.24 4.21 -12.51
CA PRO A 42 -15.31 4.66 -13.54
C PRO A 42 -14.19 5.54 -13.00
N SER A 43 -14.53 6.48 -12.10
CA SER A 43 -13.58 7.38 -11.46
C SER A 43 -12.53 6.66 -10.60
N ALA A 44 -12.86 5.49 -10.03
CA ALA A 44 -11.88 4.69 -9.31
C ALA A 44 -10.89 4.01 -10.27
N ARG A 45 -11.36 3.57 -11.45
CA ARG A 45 -10.48 2.99 -12.48
C ARG A 45 -9.53 4.02 -13.08
N GLU A 46 -10.02 5.23 -13.34
CA GLU A 46 -9.17 6.34 -13.82
C GLU A 46 -8.06 6.67 -12.79
N LYS A 47 -8.41 6.75 -11.51
CA LYS A 47 -7.43 6.98 -10.43
C LYS A 47 -6.41 5.86 -10.31
N LEU A 48 -6.83 4.61 -10.46
CA LEU A 48 -5.92 3.46 -10.45
C LEU A 48 -4.96 3.50 -11.65
N GLN A 49 -5.43 3.88 -12.84
CA GLN A 49 -4.57 4.08 -14.01
C GLN A 49 -3.56 5.22 -13.80
N GLN A 50 -3.98 6.32 -13.18
CA GLN A 50 -3.07 7.40 -12.81
C GLN A 50 -2.01 6.94 -11.81
N ILE A 51 -2.38 6.12 -10.81
CA ILE A 51 -1.44 5.49 -9.88
C ILE A 51 -0.44 4.60 -10.63
N GLU A 52 -0.90 3.78 -11.58
CA GLU A 52 -0.02 2.94 -12.40
C GLU A 52 0.95 3.76 -13.27
N ALA A 53 0.51 4.93 -13.74
CA ALA A 53 1.34 5.89 -14.46
C ALA A 53 2.24 6.75 -13.56
N ASN A 54 2.26 6.48 -12.25
CA ASN A 54 2.98 7.26 -11.23
C ASN A 54 2.57 8.75 -11.19
N GLN A 55 1.29 9.03 -11.43
CA GLN A 55 0.70 10.37 -11.46
C GLN A 55 -0.28 10.58 -10.30
N GLN A 56 -0.14 11.72 -9.60
CA GLN A 56 -1.01 12.12 -8.49
C GLN A 56 -1.22 11.00 -7.45
N VAL A 57 -0.16 10.24 -7.17
CA VAL A 57 -0.22 8.98 -6.44
C VAL A 57 -0.82 9.16 -5.05
N GLU A 58 -0.39 10.15 -4.29
CA GLU A 58 -0.84 10.36 -2.91
C GLU A 58 -2.35 10.65 -2.81
N ASP A 59 -2.84 11.63 -3.57
CA ASP A 59 -4.26 12.01 -3.58
C ASP A 59 -5.15 10.86 -4.08
N ASN A 60 -4.70 10.18 -5.14
CA ASN A 60 -5.43 9.06 -5.72
C ASN A 60 -5.47 7.86 -4.76
N VAL A 61 -4.34 7.53 -4.12
CA VAL A 61 -4.27 6.46 -3.11
C VAL A 61 -5.17 6.75 -1.93
N ASN A 62 -5.15 7.97 -1.40
CA ASN A 62 -6.02 8.36 -0.28
C ASN A 62 -7.49 8.27 -0.66
N SER A 63 -7.85 8.71 -1.87
CA SER A 63 -9.22 8.57 -2.37
C SER A 63 -9.65 7.11 -2.56
N ILE A 64 -8.76 6.25 -3.06
CA ILE A 64 -9.04 4.82 -3.22
C ILE A 64 -9.18 4.15 -1.86
N LYS A 65 -8.35 4.49 -0.87
CA LYS A 65 -8.45 3.98 0.51
C LYS A 65 -9.80 4.31 1.13
N ALA A 66 -10.26 5.56 1.03
CA ALA A 66 -11.56 5.97 1.57
C ALA A 66 -12.73 5.23 0.90
N ASN A 67 -12.66 5.02 -0.42
CA ASN A 67 -13.69 4.24 -1.12
C ASN A 67 -13.64 2.74 -0.76
N LEU A 68 -12.44 2.19 -0.56
CA LEU A 68 -12.26 0.81 -0.09
C LEU A 68 -12.81 0.65 1.32
N GLU A 69 -12.55 1.59 2.23
CA GLU A 69 -13.11 1.58 3.57
C GLU A 69 -14.64 1.49 3.53
N PHE A 70 -15.29 2.34 2.73
CA PHE A 70 -16.74 2.31 2.55
C PHE A 70 -17.28 1.00 1.94
N VAL A 71 -16.62 0.46 0.91
CA VAL A 71 -17.07 -0.79 0.25
C VAL A 71 -16.83 -2.03 1.10
N LEU A 72 -15.78 -1.99 1.92
CA LEU A 72 -15.42 -3.07 2.83
C LEU A 72 -16.16 -2.97 4.16
N GLU A 73 -16.73 -1.81 4.50
CA GLU A 73 -17.59 -1.61 5.67
C GLU A 73 -18.70 -2.67 5.66
N ASP A 74 -18.72 -3.51 6.69
CA ASP A 74 -19.61 -4.66 6.86
C ASP A 74 -19.59 -5.75 5.75
N ASN A 75 -18.67 -5.69 4.79
CA ASN A 75 -18.52 -6.71 3.75
C ASN A 75 -17.33 -7.65 4.02
N GLN A 76 -17.53 -8.63 4.92
CA GLN A 76 -16.50 -9.62 5.29
C GLN A 76 -15.96 -10.43 4.10
N ALA A 77 -16.79 -10.70 3.08
CA ALA A 77 -16.38 -11.43 1.90
C ALA A 77 -15.35 -10.65 1.08
N LEU A 78 -15.61 -9.36 0.83
CA LEU A 78 -14.64 -8.50 0.14
C LEU A 78 -13.39 -8.25 0.98
N GLN A 79 -13.53 -8.13 2.30
CA GLN A 79 -12.36 -8.01 3.20
C GLN A 79 -11.45 -9.22 3.10
N SER A 80 -12.03 -10.44 3.11
CA SER A 80 -11.27 -11.69 3.02
C SER A 80 -10.60 -11.84 1.65
N GLN A 81 -11.28 -11.44 0.57
CA GLN A 81 -10.69 -11.45 -0.78
C GLN A 81 -9.51 -10.48 -0.90
N LEU A 82 -9.65 -9.26 -0.37
CA LEU A 82 -8.55 -8.29 -0.39
C LEU A 82 -7.36 -8.80 0.44
N ALA A 83 -7.63 -9.34 1.63
CA ALA A 83 -6.60 -9.92 2.49
C ALA A 83 -5.85 -11.06 1.79
N ALA A 84 -6.56 -12.00 1.17
CA ALA A 84 -5.96 -13.11 0.43
C ALA A 84 -5.07 -12.62 -0.72
N LYS A 85 -5.51 -11.62 -1.49
CA LYS A 85 -4.68 -11.05 -2.58
C LYS A 85 -3.43 -10.36 -2.08
N LEU A 86 -3.52 -9.67 -0.94
CA LEU A 86 -2.35 -9.02 -0.34
C LEU A 86 -1.39 -10.04 0.27
N GLU A 87 -1.90 -11.14 0.83
CA GLU A 87 -1.11 -12.26 1.34
C GLU A 87 -0.39 -13.00 0.20
N GLU A 88 -1.08 -13.28 -0.91
CA GLU A 88 -0.47 -13.82 -2.13
C GLU A 88 0.68 -12.94 -2.62
N LEU A 89 0.45 -11.62 -2.70
CA LEU A 89 1.46 -10.65 -3.09
C LEU A 89 2.63 -10.63 -2.10
N GLN A 90 2.37 -10.68 -0.79
CA GLN A 90 3.39 -10.68 0.25
C GLN A 90 4.28 -11.93 0.17
N ASN A 91 3.68 -13.11 0.03
CA ASN A 91 4.39 -14.37 -0.13
C ASN A 91 5.26 -14.36 -1.39
N LEU A 92 4.75 -13.78 -2.48
CA LEU A 92 5.48 -13.64 -3.72
C LEU A 92 6.68 -12.69 -3.56
N MET A 93 6.48 -11.53 -2.94
CA MET A 93 7.58 -10.58 -2.68
C MET A 93 8.65 -11.20 -1.78
N GLN A 94 8.27 -11.94 -0.74
CA GLN A 94 9.23 -12.67 0.10
C GLN A 94 10.03 -13.71 -0.69
N LYS A 95 9.37 -14.47 -1.57
CA LYS A 95 10.02 -15.46 -2.43
C LYS A 95 11.02 -14.83 -3.41
N GLU A 96 10.66 -13.67 -3.96
CA GLU A 96 11.50 -12.90 -4.89
C GLU A 96 12.56 -12.04 -4.18
N GLY A 97 12.64 -12.10 -2.84
CA GLY A 97 13.57 -11.30 -2.04
C GLY A 97 13.28 -9.79 -2.05
N ILE A 98 12.07 -9.40 -2.47
CA ILE A 98 11.63 -8.00 -2.48
C ILE A 98 11.08 -7.65 -1.09
N PRO A 99 11.65 -6.64 -0.40
CA PRO A 99 11.13 -6.23 0.88
C PRO A 99 9.70 -5.72 0.71
N MET A 100 8.80 -6.25 1.53
CA MET A 100 7.42 -5.79 1.59
C MET A 100 7.42 -4.30 1.92
N PRO A 101 6.76 -3.44 1.13
CA PRO A 101 6.67 -2.04 1.48
C PRO A 101 5.98 -1.86 2.85
N SER A 102 6.75 -1.36 3.81
CA SER A 102 6.31 -1.15 5.19
C SER A 102 5.53 0.16 5.33
N LYS A 103 4.65 0.24 6.35
CA LYS A 103 4.11 1.53 6.80
C LYS A 103 5.27 2.42 7.23
N THR A 104 5.49 3.54 6.54
CA THR A 104 6.44 4.56 6.99
C THR A 104 5.75 5.43 8.03
N ASN A 105 6.27 5.42 9.26
CA ASN A 105 5.89 6.40 10.28
C ASN A 105 6.82 7.62 10.12
N THR A 106 6.30 8.74 9.63
CA THR A 106 7.06 9.99 9.53
C THR A 106 6.84 10.82 10.79
N MET A 107 7.89 11.02 11.60
CA MET A 107 7.91 12.03 12.67
C MET A 107 8.64 13.28 12.18
N ASN A 108 7.98 14.44 12.25
CA ASN A 108 8.59 15.73 11.94
C ASN A 108 8.96 16.45 13.25
N ILE A 109 10.22 16.87 13.40
CA ILE A 109 10.75 17.52 14.60
C ILE A 109 11.40 18.84 14.18
N THR A 110 10.95 19.97 14.75
CA THR A 110 11.49 21.32 14.47
C THR A 110 11.76 22.09 15.77
N GLY A 111 12.93 22.76 15.85
CA GLY A 111 13.39 23.51 17.03
C GLY A 111 14.88 23.28 17.33
N ASN A 112 15.45 24.00 18.30
CA ASN A 112 16.78 23.71 18.85
C ASN A 112 16.64 22.77 20.06
N GLU A 113 17.61 21.87 20.28
CA GLU A 113 17.68 20.96 21.44
C GLU A 113 16.61 19.85 21.52
N ASN A 114 16.16 19.34 20.37
CA ASN A 114 15.24 18.21 20.35
C ASN A 114 15.90 16.90 20.81
N ILE A 115 15.26 16.21 21.75
CA ILE A 115 15.63 14.84 22.17
C ILE A 115 14.49 13.91 21.77
N GLY A 116 14.72 13.09 20.74
CA GLY A 116 13.76 12.08 20.29
C GLY A 116 14.02 10.72 20.94
N PHE A 117 13.01 10.14 21.58
CA PHE A 117 13.04 8.75 22.04
C PHE A 117 12.08 7.93 21.16
N GLN A 118 12.61 6.95 20.44
CA GLN A 118 11.82 5.89 19.83
C GLN A 118 12.19 4.57 20.52
N ASP A 119 11.21 3.95 21.16
CA ASP A 119 11.36 2.58 21.63
C ASP A 119 11.11 1.63 20.45
N ILE A 120 12.09 0.81 20.11
CA ILE A 120 12.04 -0.09 18.95
C ILE A 120 12.15 -1.52 19.47
N ASN A 121 11.00 -2.20 19.56
CA ASN A 121 10.94 -3.60 19.99
C ASN A 121 11.08 -4.62 18.84
N ALA A 122 11.62 -4.23 17.68
CA ALA A 122 11.87 -5.13 16.55
C ALA A 122 13.10 -4.72 15.72
N GLN A 123 13.78 -5.70 15.10
CA GLN A 123 14.99 -5.60 14.29
C GLN A 123 14.85 -4.69 13.04
N GLY A 124 14.76 -3.38 13.22
CA GLY A 124 14.81 -2.39 12.15
C GLY A 124 16.14 -1.65 12.15
N ASN A 125 16.84 -1.63 11.02
CA ASN A 125 18.03 -0.79 10.86
C ASN A 125 17.61 0.69 10.76
N ILE A 126 18.10 1.52 11.68
CA ILE A 126 18.04 2.98 11.52
C ILE A 126 19.21 3.38 10.61
N ASN A 127 18.92 3.97 9.45
CA ASN A 127 19.94 4.56 8.59
C ASN A 127 19.84 6.09 8.65
N ILE A 128 20.84 6.75 9.26
CA ILE A 128 20.94 8.21 9.35
C ILE A 128 22.04 8.67 8.39
N THR A 129 21.65 9.25 7.26
CA THR A 129 22.58 9.93 6.35
C THR A 129 22.71 11.40 6.75
N ARG A 130 23.95 11.87 6.96
CA ARG A 130 24.29 13.26 7.25
C ARG A 130 24.37 14.10 5.98
#